data_AF-A0A0U1L474-F1
#
_entry.id   AF-A0A0U1L474-F1
#
_cell.length_a   1.000
_cell.length_b   1.000
_cell.length_c   1.000
_cell.angle_alpha   90.00
_cell.angle_beta   90.00
_cell.angle_gamma   90.00
#
_symmetry.space_group_name_H-M   'P 1'
#
loop_
_entity.id
_entity.type
_entity.pdbx_description
1 polymer ?
#
loop_
_entity_poly.entity_id
_entity_poly.type
_entity_poly.pdbx_seq_one_letter_code
_entity_poly.pdbx_strand_id
1 'polypeptide(L)' 'MKHQQIEKLTHQLLDCGYYPYQIKQIISDAMESDTTTDTGISKEQLIINALKSYVEFGTKCKSGKI' A
#
# COMPACT_ATOMS: atom_id res chain seq x y z
N MET A 1 -15.75 1.57 4.54
CA MET A 1 -14.86 2.76 4.56
C MET A 1 -13.39 2.38 4.31
N LYS A 2 -12.75 1.57 5.16
CA LYS A 2 -11.36 1.14 4.96
C LYS A 2 -11.15 0.25 3.73
N HIS A 3 -12.07 -0.67 3.44
CA HIS A 3 -12.04 -1.49 2.23
C HIS A 3 -12.01 -0.66 0.93
N GLN A 4 -12.90 0.33 0.81
CA GLN A 4 -12.93 1.26 -0.34
C GLN A 4 -11.62 2.05 -0.48
N GLN A 5 -10.97 2.38 0.63
CA GLN A 5 -9.67 3.05 0.61
C GLN A 5 -8.57 2.13 0.08
N ILE A 6 -8.56 0.86 0.48
CA ILE A 6 -7.61 -0.15 -0.01
C ILE A 6 -7.81 -0.38 -1.52
N GLU A 7 -9.05 -0.50 -1.99
CA GLU A 7 -9.37 -0.62 -3.42
C GLU A 7 -8.89 0.61 -4.20
N LYS A 8 -9.15 1.82 -3.69
CA LYS A 8 -8.69 3.06 -4.32
C LYS A 8 -7.16 3.09 -4.44
N LEU A 9 -6.45 2.76 -3.37
CA LEU A 9 -4.98 2.74 -3.37
C LEU A 9 -4.43 1.67 -4.33
N THR A 10 -5.08 0.51 -4.40
CA THR A 10 -4.75 -0.56 -5.35
C THR A 10 -4.85 -0.07 -6.79
N HIS A 11 -5.95 0.63 -7.15
CA HIS A 11 -6.08 1.22 -8.48
C HIS A 11 -5.00 2.28 -8.76
N GLN A 12 -4.67 3.14 -7.78
CA GLN A 12 -3.61 4.12 -7.95
C GLN A 12 -2.24 3.48 -8.18
N LEU A 13 -1.96 2.34 -7.56
CA LEU A 13 -0.73 1.59 -7.83
C LEU A 13 -0.71 1.00 -9.25
N LEU A 14 -1.84 0.46 -9.73
CA LEU A 14 -1.95 0.01 -11.12
C LEU A 14 -1.68 1.17 -12.09
N ASP A 15 -2.23 2.36 -11.83
CA ASP A 15 -2.00 3.58 -12.62
C ASP A 15 -0.55 4.09 -12.56
N CYS A 16 0.19 3.72 -11.51
CA CYS A 16 1.61 3.97 -11.36
C CYS A 16 2.49 2.89 -12.02
N GLY A 17 1.90 1.86 -12.64
CA GLY A 17 2.62 0.81 -13.36
C GLY A 17 2.97 -0.41 -12.51
N TYR A 18 2.46 -0.54 -11.29
CA TYR A 18 2.62 -1.76 -10.50
C TYR A 18 1.75 -2.88 -11.08
N TYR A 19 2.28 -4.09 -11.07
CA TYR A 19 1.51 -5.29 -11.43
C TYR A 19 0.70 -5.83 -10.25
N PRO A 20 -0.43 -6.52 -10.49
CA PRO A 20 -1.25 -7.09 -9.43
C PRO A 20 -0.51 -7.99 -8.43
N TYR A 21 0.50 -8.75 -8.89
CA TYR A 21 1.30 -9.60 -8.00
C TYR A 21 2.18 -8.80 -7.04
N GLN A 22 2.68 -7.64 -7.46
CA GLN A 22 3.48 -6.75 -6.60
C GLN A 22 2.59 -6.12 -5.52
N ILE A 23 1.37 -5.72 -5.89
CA ILE A 23 0.41 -5.18 -4.92
C ILE A 23 0.01 -6.24 -3.89
N LYS A 24 -0.19 -7.49 -4.33
CA LYS A 24 -0.42 -8.62 -3.41
C LYS A 24 0.75 -8.83 -2.45
N GLN A 25 1.99 -8.72 -2.94
CA GLN A 25 3.18 -8.83 -2.08
C GLN A 25 3.22 -7.72 -1.04
N ILE A 26 2.99 -6.46 -1.43
CA ILE A 26 2.94 -5.32 -0.50
C ILE A 26 1.90 -5.54 0.61
N ILE A 27 0.73 -6.08 0.27
CA ILE A 27 -0.31 -6.41 1.24
C ILE A 27 0.15 -7.54 2.17
N SER A 28 0.77 -8.60 1.64
CA SER A 28 1.31 -9.71 2.44
C SER A 28 2.36 -9.23 3.43
N ASP A 29 3.33 -8.45 2.96
CA ASP A 29 4.41 -7.90 3.79
C ASP A 29 3.86 -7.02 4.92
N ALA A 30 2.84 -6.20 4.61
CA ALA A 30 2.18 -5.37 5.61
C ALA A 30 1.44 -6.21 6.68
N MET A 31 0.87 -7.35 6.29
CA MET A 31 0.22 -8.27 7.23
C MET A 31 1.20 -9.06 8.09
N GLU A 32 2.39 -9.38 7.58
CA GLU A 32 3.45 -10.08 8.33
C GLU A 32 4.14 -9.14 9.34
N SER A 33 4.22 -7.84 9.05
CA SER A 33 4.82 -6.84 9.96
C SER A 33 4.09 -6.71 11.32
N ASP A 34 2.82 -7.13 11.39
CA ASP A 34 1.96 -7.09 12.58
C ASP A 34 2.50 -7.92 13.76
N THR A 35 3.39 -8.89 13.53
CA THR A 35 3.97 -9.72 14.61
C THR A 35 4.98 -8.96 15.49
N THR A 36 5.38 -7.74 15.13
CA THR A 36 6.44 -7.00 15.82
C THR A 36 5.99 -5.75 16.57
N THR A 37 4.74 -5.30 16.40
CA THR A 37 4.30 -4.00 16.93
C THR A 37 3.01 -4.09 17.72
N ASP A 38 3.13 -4.12 19.06
CA ASP A 38 2.06 -3.96 20.05
C ASP A 38 1.50 -2.51 20.06
N THR A 39 1.11 -2.01 18.88
CA THR A 39 0.76 -0.60 18.67
C THR A 39 -0.75 -0.35 18.66
N GLY A 40 -1.57 -1.40 18.80
CA GLY A 40 -3.04 -1.29 18.73
C GLY A 40 -3.57 -0.87 17.35
N ILE A 41 -2.72 -0.83 16.32
CA ILE A 41 -3.08 -0.47 14.95
C ILE A 41 -3.75 -1.67 14.27
N SER A 42 -4.94 -1.48 13.72
CA SER A 42 -5.64 -2.55 12.97
C SER A 42 -4.85 -2.97 11.72
N LYS A 43 -4.87 -4.27 11.37
CA LYS A 43 -4.30 -4.80 10.11
C LYS A 43 -4.65 -4.00 8.86
N GLU A 44 -5.92 -3.59 8.72
CA GLU A 44 -6.36 -2.76 7.60
C GLU A 44 -5.60 -1.43 7.51
N GLN A 45 -5.25 -0.84 8.65
CA GLN A 45 -4.51 0.42 8.70
C GLN A 45 -3.03 0.22 8.31
N LEU A 46 -2.42 -0.90 8.68
CA LEU A 46 -1.07 -1.27 8.22
C LEU A 46 -1.04 -1.42 6.70
N ILE A 47 -2.02 -2.12 6.14
CA ILE A 47 -2.19 -2.26 4.68
C ILE A 47 -2.36 -0.88 4.02
N ILE A 48 -3.24 -0.03 4.56
CA ILE A 48 -3.45 1.33 4.04
C ILE A 48 -2.15 2.14 4.05
N ASN A 49 -1.39 2.09 5.15
CA ASN A 49 -0.13 2.81 5.29
C ASN A 49 0.89 2.32 4.25
N ALA A 50 1.05 1.01 4.11
CA ALA A 50 1.95 0.42 3.13
C ALA A 50 1.59 0.84 1.70
N LEU A 51 0.34 0.61 1.28
CA LEU A 51 -0.13 0.97 -0.06
C LEU A 51 0.04 2.46 -0.33
N LYS A 52 -0.24 3.32 0.65
CA LYS A 52 -0.07 4.78 0.52
C LYS A 52 1.39 5.17 0.27
N SER A 53 2.34 4.59 1.01
CA SER A 53 3.78 4.85 0.80
C SER A 53 4.22 4.47 -0.62
N TYR A 54 3.74 3.34 -1.15
CA TYR A 54 4.04 2.94 -2.52
C TYR A 54 3.37 3.82 -3.58
N VAL A 55 2.14 4.32 -3.34
CA VAL A 55 1.48 5.29 -4.22
C VAL A 55 2.25 6.61 -4.27
N GLU A 56 2.69 7.11 -3.11
CA GLU A 56 3.50 8.33 -3.02
C GLU A 56 4.81 8.18 -3.79
N PHE A 57 5.48 7.03 -3.64
CA PHE A 57 6.69 6.72 -4.40
C PHE A 57 6.42 6.63 -5.91
N GLY A 58 5.43 5.84 -6.32
CA GLY A 58 5.05 5.67 -7.73
C GLY A 58 4.67 6.99 -8.40
N THR A 59 3.98 7.87 -7.68
CA THR A 59 3.61 9.22 -8.15
C THR A 59 4.84 10.11 -8.35
N LYS A 60 5.82 10.07 -7.43
CA LYS A 60 7.09 10.79 -7.58
C LYS A 60 7.87 10.31 -8.80
N CYS A 61 7.94 9.00 -9.00
CA CYS A 61 8.58 8.41 -10.18
C CYS A 61 7.91 8.83 -11.48
N LYS A 62 6.58 8.75 -11.55
CA LYS A 62 5.79 9.12 -12.74
C LYS A 62 5.89 10.62 -13.07
N SER A 63 6.02 11.47 -12.06
CA SER A 63 6.14 12.92 -12.24
C SER A 63 7.57 13.42 -12.52
N GLY A 64 8.57 12.52 -12.56
CA GLY A 64 9.97 12.88 -12.76
C GLY A 64 10.56 13.73 -11.63
N LYS A 65 9.92 13.76 -10.46
CA LYS A 65 10.36 14.51 -9.26
C LYS A 65 11.18 13.63 -8.31
N ILE A 66 12.08 12.81 -8.87
CA ILE A 66 12.98 11.93 -8.12
C ILE A 66 14.25 12.70 -7.78
#